data_AF-A0A914GHU5-F1
#
_entry.id   AF-A0A914GHU5-F1
#
_cell.length_a   1.000
_cell.length_b   1.000
_cell.length_c   1.000
_cell.angle_alpha   90.00
_cell.angle_beta   90.00
_cell.angle_gamma   90.00
#
_symmetry.space_group_name_H-M   'P 1'
#
loop_
_entity.id
_entity.type
_entity.pdbx_description
1 polymer ?
#
loop_
_entity_poly.entity_id
_entity_poly.type
_entity_poly.pdbx_seq_one_letter_code
_entity_poly.pdbx_strand_id
1 'polypeptide(L)'
;MDFVAPGIARVDTPRFMDSNNKVILGTSFSTPNAAGAVACLLSALKKNSIQYSPASLKMALAQTAFLPENGNKCEFGNGIIQIDAAFEYCKNQMIDLKKIVPRKNGAGGITFIKDKGHNVNMKRIVDLRTYIDMIVGKKSFKKWTLKIQVEDQNIICVTKIDKNGSFLLNVDTNKVEIGSLKYSEIEVIDPAIGCICYIPVTVIVPLKPSLNPHECCNQKEIILNYENPCHIFIDPPQKSEKKYEIKITPLETDMMTSLFIQHSFNKKKRVIIVKGSSEIVEVFQNKTYFLKYEIEETFQAKPKNIHEICIYQRKGSPANQKFLLQFNFFEMEESNKELLFN
;
A
#
# COMPACT_ATOMS: atom_id res chain seq x y z
N MET A 1 3.40 1.42 -6.04
CA MET A 1 4.63 0.82 -6.61
C MET A 1 4.35 0.57 -8.09
N ASP A 2 5.29 0.80 -9.01
CA ASP A 2 4.99 0.65 -10.45
C ASP A 2 5.07 -0.82 -10.90
N PHE A 3 6.10 -1.56 -10.46
CA PHE A 3 6.28 -2.99 -10.71
C PHE A 3 7.32 -3.54 -9.72
N VAL A 4 7.40 -4.86 -9.57
CA VAL A 4 8.45 -5.56 -8.82
C VAL A 4 9.40 -6.30 -9.77
N ALA A 5 10.63 -6.51 -9.29
CA ALA A 5 11.60 -7.38 -9.92
C ALA A 5 12.16 -8.36 -8.87
N PRO A 6 12.64 -9.55 -9.28
CA PRO A 6 13.25 -10.50 -8.35
C PRO A 6 14.41 -9.87 -7.57
N GLY A 7 14.34 -9.94 -6.24
CA GLY A 7 15.31 -9.34 -5.31
C GLY A 7 16.11 -10.35 -4.50
N ILE A 8 16.07 -11.63 -4.89
CA ILE A 8 16.87 -12.70 -4.29
C ILE A 8 18.05 -12.95 -5.23
N ALA A 9 19.27 -12.77 -4.72
CA ALA A 9 20.48 -13.09 -5.47
C ALA A 9 21.32 -14.09 -4.67
N ARG A 10 21.80 -15.13 -5.36
CA ARG A 10 22.92 -15.94 -4.89
C ARG A 10 24.18 -15.29 -5.43
N VAL A 11 24.99 -14.73 -4.54
CA VAL A 11 26.15 -13.93 -4.93
C VAL A 11 27.41 -14.66 -4.49
N ASP A 12 28.34 -14.83 -5.45
CA ASP A 12 29.70 -15.21 -5.11
C ASP A 12 30.37 -14.01 -4.44
N THR A 13 30.80 -14.23 -3.20
CA THR A 13 31.58 -13.23 -2.48
C THR A 13 33.05 -13.31 -2.91
N PRO A 14 33.79 -12.20 -2.90
CA PRO A 14 35.24 -12.21 -3.11
C PRO A 14 35.93 -13.22 -2.17
N ARG A 15 37.00 -13.85 -2.66
CA ARG A 15 37.73 -14.94 -1.97
C ARG A 15 38.24 -14.61 -0.55
N PHE A 16 38.33 -13.33 -0.18
CA PHE A 16 38.77 -12.89 1.15
C PHE A 16 37.62 -12.74 2.16
N MET A 17 36.36 -12.96 1.76
CA MET A 17 35.26 -13.14 2.71
C MET A 17 35.10 -14.64 3.01
N ASP A 18 35.05 -15.01 4.28
CA ASP A 18 34.93 -16.40 4.80
C ASP A 18 33.61 -17.13 4.44
N SER A 19 32.80 -16.58 3.52
CA SER A 19 31.46 -17.07 3.25
C SER A 19 31.20 -17.23 1.75
N ASN A 20 31.64 -18.33 1.16
CA ASN A 20 31.32 -18.64 -0.24
C ASN A 20 29.79 -18.80 -0.40
N ASN A 21 29.23 -18.27 -1.49
CA ASN A 21 27.83 -18.46 -1.89
C ASN A 21 26.76 -17.99 -0.88
N LYS A 22 26.64 -16.68 -0.70
CA LYS A 22 25.57 -16.09 0.14
C LYS A 22 24.30 -15.85 -0.68
N VAL A 23 23.16 -16.24 -0.11
CA VAL A 23 21.85 -15.77 -0.56
C VAL A 23 21.57 -14.45 0.15
N ILE A 24 21.40 -13.38 -0.61
CA ILE A 24 21.09 -12.05 -0.08
C ILE A 24 19.74 -11.61 -0.63
N LEU A 25 18.92 -11.09 0.27
CA LEU A 25 17.58 -10.59 -0.01
C LEU A 25 17.60 -9.07 0.14
N GLY A 26 17.05 -8.33 -0.81
CA GLY A 26 16.87 -6.90 -0.64
C GLY A 26 16.48 -6.14 -1.88
N THR A 27 15.91 -4.95 -1.68
CA THR A 27 15.59 -4.01 -2.76
C THR A 27 16.84 -3.55 -3.51
N SER A 28 18.00 -3.55 -2.83
CA SER A 28 19.31 -3.31 -3.45
C SER A 28 19.70 -4.35 -4.50
N PHE A 29 19.06 -5.52 -4.53
CA PHE A 29 19.26 -6.56 -5.55
C PHE A 29 18.13 -6.58 -6.59
N SER A 30 16.89 -6.21 -6.22
CA SER A 30 15.81 -6.06 -7.20
C SER A 30 16.01 -4.85 -8.11
N THR A 31 16.56 -3.75 -7.58
CA THR A 31 16.81 -2.51 -8.34
C THR A 31 17.80 -2.71 -9.51
N PRO A 32 19.00 -3.29 -9.31
CA PRO A 32 19.92 -3.55 -10.42
C PRO A 32 19.38 -4.60 -11.39
N ASN A 33 18.60 -5.58 -10.92
CA ASN A 33 17.92 -6.54 -11.80
C ASN A 33 16.92 -5.84 -12.73
N ALA A 34 16.04 -4.99 -12.18
CA ALA A 34 15.14 -4.15 -12.96
C ALA A 34 15.90 -3.23 -13.93
N ALA A 35 16.99 -2.60 -13.49
CA ALA A 35 17.79 -1.73 -14.33
C ALA A 35 18.42 -2.47 -15.52
N GLY A 36 18.98 -3.66 -15.29
CA GLY A 36 19.51 -4.53 -16.34
C GLY A 36 18.44 -4.98 -17.34
N ALA A 37 17.30 -5.44 -16.84
CA ALA A 37 16.16 -5.84 -17.66
C ALA A 37 15.66 -4.68 -18.55
N VAL A 38 15.53 -3.48 -17.99
CA VAL A 38 15.15 -2.27 -18.74
C VAL A 38 16.25 -1.86 -19.73
N ALA A 39 17.53 -2.04 -19.42
CA ALA A 39 18.62 -1.77 -20.36
C ALA A 39 18.56 -2.70 -21.58
N CYS A 40 18.20 -3.98 -21.40
CA CYS A 40 17.95 -4.91 -22.50
C CYS A 40 16.78 -4.45 -23.39
N LEU A 41 15.66 -4.07 -22.76
CA LEU A 41 14.51 -3.50 -23.47
C LEU A 41 14.91 -2.27 -24.30
N LEU A 42 15.62 -1.32 -23.70
CA LEU A 42 16.11 -0.12 -24.40
C LEU A 42 17.00 -0.47 -25.60
N SER A 43 17.85 -1.48 -25.45
CA SER A 43 18.75 -1.94 -26.51
C SER A 43 17.96 -2.54 -27.68
N ALA A 44 16.93 -3.34 -27.38
CA ALA A 44 16.02 -3.91 -28.37
C ALA A 44 15.21 -2.82 -29.11
N LEU A 45 14.68 -1.83 -28.38
CA LEU A 45 13.93 -0.71 -28.98
C LEU A 45 14.82 0.13 -29.91
N LYS A 46 16.05 0.45 -29.49
CA LYS A 46 17.03 1.16 -30.31
C LYS A 46 17.39 0.39 -31.58
N LYS A 47 17.66 -0.92 -31.45
CA LYS A 47 18.01 -1.79 -32.58
C LYS A 47 16.89 -1.84 -33.63
N ASN A 48 15.63 -1.83 -33.19
CA ASN A 48 14.45 -1.87 -34.06
C ASN A 48 13.95 -0.47 -34.48
N SER A 49 14.68 0.61 -34.15
CA SER A 49 14.29 1.99 -34.45
C SER A 49 12.88 2.36 -33.93
N ILE A 50 12.45 1.75 -32.83
CA ILE A 50 11.18 2.04 -32.15
C ILE A 50 11.41 3.26 -31.25
N GLN A 51 10.61 4.30 -31.45
CA GLN A 51 10.69 5.51 -30.63
C GLN A 51 10.11 5.25 -29.24
N TYR A 52 10.78 5.76 -28.22
CA TYR A 52 10.31 5.66 -26.84
C TYR A 52 10.57 6.97 -26.06
N SER A 53 9.83 7.13 -24.97
CA SER A 53 10.01 8.14 -23.92
C SER A 53 10.03 7.47 -22.53
N PRO A 54 10.60 8.10 -21.49
CA PRO A 54 10.54 7.56 -20.14
C PRO A 54 9.11 7.27 -19.65
N ALA A 55 8.15 8.12 -20.01
CA ALA A 55 6.74 7.92 -19.70
C ALA A 55 6.18 6.67 -20.41
N SER A 56 6.50 6.49 -21.69
CA SER A 56 6.05 5.31 -22.44
C SER A 56 6.59 4.00 -21.89
N LEU A 57 7.86 4.00 -21.48
CA LEU A 57 8.51 2.82 -20.93
C LEU A 57 7.90 2.45 -19.58
N LYS A 58 7.73 3.44 -18.70
CA LYS A 58 7.07 3.22 -17.41
C LYS A 58 5.66 2.65 -17.60
N MET A 59 4.90 3.16 -18.55
CA MET A 59 3.55 2.67 -18.85
C MET A 59 3.58 1.25 -19.43
N ALA A 60 4.45 0.98 -20.40
CA ALA A 60 4.61 -0.35 -20.99
C ALA A 60 4.97 -1.39 -19.92
N LEU A 61 5.95 -1.09 -19.06
CA LEU A 61 6.38 -1.96 -17.97
C LEU A 61 5.28 -2.19 -16.93
N ALA A 62 4.51 -1.15 -16.60
CA ALA A 62 3.40 -1.25 -15.65
C ALA A 62 2.25 -2.11 -16.22
N GLN A 63 1.86 -1.91 -17.48
CA GLN A 63 0.72 -2.64 -18.06
C GLN A 63 1.02 -4.10 -18.40
N THR A 64 2.28 -4.41 -18.67
CA THR A 64 2.70 -5.78 -19.04
C THR A 64 3.22 -6.57 -17.86
N ALA A 65 3.28 -5.95 -16.69
CA ALA A 65 3.67 -6.64 -15.46
C ALA A 65 2.68 -7.76 -15.14
N PHE A 66 3.23 -8.90 -14.71
CA PHE A 66 2.46 -10.08 -14.34
C PHE A 66 2.13 -10.04 -12.86
N LEU A 67 0.85 -9.87 -12.50
CA LEU A 67 0.39 -9.98 -11.13
C LEU A 67 0.05 -11.46 -10.82
N PRO A 68 0.73 -12.11 -9.86
CA PRO A 68 0.38 -13.47 -9.45
C PRO A 68 -1.05 -13.55 -8.91
N GLU A 69 -1.73 -14.68 -9.07
CA GLU A 69 -3.13 -14.86 -8.63
C GLU A 69 -3.35 -14.51 -7.16
N ASN A 70 -2.41 -14.89 -6.29
CA ASN A 70 -2.47 -14.61 -4.84
C ASN A 70 -1.75 -13.31 -4.45
N GLY A 71 -1.20 -12.57 -5.41
CA GLY A 71 -0.47 -11.33 -5.19
C GLY A 71 -1.42 -10.13 -5.15
N ASN A 72 -1.26 -9.28 -4.13
CA ASN A 72 -2.02 -8.04 -4.05
C ASN A 72 -1.22 -6.85 -4.63
N LYS A 73 -1.94 -5.85 -5.16
CA LYS A 73 -1.32 -4.64 -5.73
C LYS A 73 -0.59 -3.77 -4.70
N CYS A 74 -0.92 -3.90 -3.42
CA CYS A 74 -0.22 -3.18 -2.35
C CYS A 74 1.24 -3.64 -2.22
N GLU A 75 1.49 -4.94 -2.41
CA GLU A 75 2.81 -5.55 -2.35
C GLU A 75 3.52 -5.59 -3.70
N PHE A 76 2.80 -5.98 -4.76
CA PHE A 76 3.39 -6.22 -6.07
C PHE A 76 3.30 -5.01 -7.02
N GLY A 77 2.58 -3.94 -6.65
CA GLY A 77 2.25 -2.86 -7.58
C GLY A 77 1.43 -3.38 -8.75
N ASN A 78 1.85 -3.10 -9.99
CA ASN A 78 1.22 -3.71 -11.17
C ASN A 78 1.68 -5.16 -11.43
N GLY A 79 2.64 -5.70 -10.66
CA GLY A 79 3.13 -7.06 -10.81
C GLY A 79 4.62 -7.16 -11.11
N ILE A 80 5.05 -8.36 -11.49
CA ILE A 80 6.42 -8.72 -11.84
C ILE A 80 6.74 -8.28 -13.27
N ILE A 81 7.85 -7.56 -13.44
CA ILE A 81 8.32 -7.06 -14.74
C ILE A 81 8.41 -8.15 -15.83
N GLN A 82 7.82 -7.89 -16.99
CA GLN A 82 7.89 -8.74 -18.19
C GLN A 82 8.45 -7.94 -19.37
N ILE A 83 9.73 -8.14 -19.71
CA ILE A 83 10.44 -7.31 -20.69
C ILE A 83 10.09 -7.61 -22.14
N ASP A 84 9.77 -8.85 -22.44
CA ASP A 84 9.31 -9.35 -23.73
C ASP A 84 7.92 -8.78 -24.07
N ALA A 85 6.97 -8.89 -23.14
CA ALA A 85 5.65 -8.29 -23.26
C ALA A 85 5.74 -6.76 -23.37
N ALA A 86 6.61 -6.11 -22.58
CA ALA A 86 6.84 -4.66 -22.68
C ALA A 86 7.40 -4.24 -24.04
N PHE A 87 8.28 -5.05 -24.65
CA PHE A 87 8.80 -4.78 -25.99
C PHE A 87 7.70 -4.85 -27.05
N GLU A 88 6.88 -5.90 -27.04
CA GLU A 88 5.75 -6.02 -27.97
C GLU A 88 4.70 -4.91 -27.74
N TYR A 89 4.48 -4.51 -26.49
CA TYR A 89 3.64 -3.36 -26.17
C TYR A 89 4.17 -2.08 -26.82
N CYS A 90 5.46 -1.78 -26.67
CA CYS A 90 6.09 -0.61 -27.30
C CYS A 90 6.08 -0.66 -28.83
N LYS A 91 6.16 -1.85 -29.43
CA LYS A 91 6.12 -2.04 -30.88
C LYS A 91 4.72 -1.79 -31.46
N ASN A 92 3.68 -2.24 -30.76
CA ASN A 92 2.29 -2.10 -31.20
C ASN A 92 1.75 -0.69 -30.95
N GLN A 93 2.22 -0.02 -29.91
CA GLN A 93 1.82 1.34 -29.57
C GLN A 93 2.76 2.35 -30.25
N MET A 94 2.52 2.63 -31.55
CA MET A 94 3.15 3.72 -32.31
C MET A 94 2.69 5.11 -31.81
N ILE A 95 2.87 5.42 -30.53
CA ILE A 95 2.39 6.66 -29.93
C ILE A 95 3.59 7.43 -29.39
N ASP A 96 3.71 8.67 -29.87
CA ASP A 96 4.64 9.68 -29.37
C ASP A 96 4.22 10.15 -27.95
N LEU A 97 4.39 9.25 -26.99
CA LEU A 97 4.13 9.41 -25.55
C LEU A 97 5.07 10.42 -24.89
N LYS A 98 5.96 11.08 -25.66
CA LYS A 98 6.67 12.31 -25.23
C LYS A 98 5.70 13.42 -24.82
N LYS A 99 4.42 13.33 -25.21
CA LYS A 99 3.38 14.33 -24.98
C LYS A 99 2.42 14.01 -23.82
N ILE A 100 2.47 12.81 -23.23
CA ILE A 100 1.52 12.43 -22.18
C ILE A 100 2.30 12.18 -20.89
N VAL A 101 2.42 13.22 -20.07
CA VAL A 101 2.95 13.12 -18.71
C VAL A 101 1.82 13.50 -17.76
N PRO A 102 1.17 12.54 -17.08
CA PRO A 102 0.16 12.84 -16.09
C PRO A 102 0.84 13.51 -14.89
N ARG A 103 0.84 14.85 -14.84
CA ARG A 103 1.34 15.59 -13.68
C ARG A 103 0.19 15.87 -12.72
N LYS A 104 0.13 15.11 -11.64
CA LYS A 104 -0.81 15.31 -10.54
C LYS A 104 -0.43 16.57 -9.74
N ASN A 105 -1.39 17.43 -9.43
CA ASN A 105 -1.20 18.46 -8.41
C ASN A 105 -1.28 17.79 -7.03
N GLY A 106 -0.17 17.70 -6.31
CA GLY A 106 -0.08 16.96 -5.05
C GLY A 106 0.34 15.50 -5.24
N ALA A 107 0.69 14.82 -4.15
CA ALA A 107 1.46 13.58 -4.20
C ALA A 107 0.63 12.35 -4.65
N GLY A 108 1.35 11.34 -5.13
CA GLY A 108 0.96 10.32 -6.11
C GLY A 108 -0.25 9.43 -5.83
N GLY A 109 -0.87 9.43 -4.65
CA GLY A 109 -2.08 8.64 -4.33
C GLY A 109 -3.17 9.43 -3.61
N ILE A 110 -4.37 8.87 -3.52
CA ILE A 110 -5.49 9.43 -2.73
C ILE A 110 -5.75 8.46 -1.58
N THR A 111 -5.45 8.89 -0.37
CA THR A 111 -5.74 8.08 0.82
C THR A 111 -6.91 8.69 1.58
N PHE A 112 -7.84 7.85 1.97
CA PHE A 112 -9.01 8.14 2.78
C PHE A 112 -8.92 7.38 4.08
N ILE A 113 -9.18 8.06 5.18
CA ILE A 113 -9.14 7.49 6.52
C ILE A 113 -10.43 7.88 7.23
N LYS A 114 -11.16 6.89 7.75
CA LYS A 114 -12.41 7.11 8.51
C LYS A 114 -12.11 7.50 9.97
N ASP A 115 -11.77 8.77 10.21
CA ASP A 115 -11.52 9.32 11.57
C ASP A 115 -12.81 9.88 12.24
N LYS A 116 -12.77 10.09 13.56
CA LYS A 116 -13.80 10.74 14.39
C LYS A 116 -14.08 12.16 13.88
N GLY A 117 -15.13 12.28 13.07
CA GLY A 117 -15.64 13.58 12.57
C GLY A 117 -15.99 13.60 11.08
N HIS A 118 -15.69 12.54 10.32
CA HIS A 118 -15.97 12.51 8.89
C HIS A 118 -17.23 11.70 8.57
N ASN A 119 -18.14 12.30 7.79
CA ASN A 119 -19.41 11.72 7.38
C ASN A 119 -19.24 10.40 6.61
N VAL A 120 -20.28 9.56 6.71
CA VAL A 120 -20.47 8.23 6.10
C VAL A 120 -20.11 8.17 4.60
N ASN A 121 -20.37 9.26 3.86
CA ASN A 121 -20.02 9.42 2.45
C ASN A 121 -18.99 10.54 2.29
N MET A 122 -17.75 10.17 1.94
CA MET A 122 -16.71 11.15 1.65
C MET A 122 -16.77 11.56 0.19
N LYS A 123 -17.13 12.82 -0.04
CA LYS A 123 -17.04 13.45 -1.36
C LYS A 123 -15.74 14.27 -1.40
N ARG A 124 -14.87 13.97 -2.35
CA ARG A 124 -13.62 14.70 -2.57
C ARG A 124 -13.52 15.10 -4.04
N ILE A 125 -13.37 16.40 -4.28
CA ILE A 125 -13.00 16.88 -5.60
C ILE A 125 -11.53 16.51 -5.79
N VAL A 126 -11.26 15.67 -6.79
CA VAL A 126 -9.93 15.33 -7.25
C VAL A 126 -9.67 16.18 -8.47
N ASP A 127 -8.85 17.22 -8.29
CA ASP A 127 -8.37 18.01 -9.43
C ASP A 127 -7.30 17.23 -10.19
N LEU A 128 -7.76 16.38 -11.12
CA LEU A 128 -6.93 15.94 -12.22
C LEU A 128 -6.75 17.11 -13.19
N ARG A 129 -5.67 17.88 -13.03
CA ARG A 129 -5.18 18.69 -14.13
C ARG A 129 -4.25 17.83 -14.97
N THR A 130 -4.80 17.19 -16.00
CA THR A 130 -3.97 16.59 -17.06
C THR A 130 -3.34 17.73 -17.87
N TYR A 131 -2.21 18.25 -17.41
CA TYR A 131 -1.35 19.05 -18.28
C TYR A 131 -0.49 18.09 -19.10
N ILE A 132 -0.81 18.00 -20.39
CA ILE A 132 0.12 17.57 -21.43
C ILE A 132 1.21 18.65 -21.47
N ASP A 133 2.26 18.50 -20.68
CA ASP A 133 3.44 19.35 -20.83
C ASP A 133 4.21 18.88 -22.06
N MET A 134 3.98 19.65 -23.10
CA MET A 134 4.66 19.62 -24.37
C MET A 134 6.15 19.85 -24.16
N ILE A 135 6.97 18.95 -24.68
CA ILE A 135 8.39 19.25 -24.93
C ILE A 135 8.57 20.40 -25.97
N VAL A 136 7.49 21.02 -26.48
CA VAL A 136 7.55 21.99 -27.59
C VAL A 136 6.66 23.21 -27.37
N GLY A 137 6.76 23.93 -26.24
CA GLY A 137 6.51 25.39 -26.17
C GLY A 137 5.22 26.03 -26.73
N LYS A 138 4.17 25.30 -27.09
CA LYS A 138 2.94 25.82 -27.73
C LYS A 138 1.66 25.19 -27.18
N LYS A 139 1.19 25.62 -26.00
CA LYS A 139 -0.07 25.18 -25.36
C LYS A 139 -1.16 24.84 -26.38
N SER A 140 -1.37 23.56 -26.65
CA SER A 140 -2.48 23.08 -27.46
C SER A 140 -3.20 22.00 -26.67
N PHE A 141 -4.42 22.32 -26.23
CA PHE A 141 -5.30 21.38 -25.58
C PHE A 141 -6.02 20.60 -26.69
N LYS A 142 -5.53 19.41 -27.05
CA LYS A 142 -6.42 18.45 -27.71
C LYS A 142 -7.48 18.03 -26.70
N LYS A 143 -8.73 17.95 -27.15
CA LYS A 143 -9.87 17.52 -26.34
C LYS A 143 -9.86 15.98 -26.37
N TRP A 144 -9.27 15.36 -25.36
CA TRP A 144 -9.26 13.88 -25.23
C TRP A 144 -10.55 13.46 -24.54
N THR A 145 -11.17 12.38 -25.05
CA THR A 145 -12.34 11.76 -24.40
C THR A 145 -11.82 10.73 -23.42
N LEU A 146 -11.37 11.19 -22.25
CA LEU A 146 -10.86 10.28 -21.22
C LEU A 146 -12.02 9.51 -20.61
N LYS A 147 -11.93 8.18 -20.63
CA LYS A 147 -12.80 7.29 -19.85
C LYS A 147 -12.13 7.05 -18.51
N ILE A 148 -12.91 7.16 -17.45
CA ILE A 148 -12.46 6.82 -16.10
C ILE A 148 -13.14 5.53 -15.69
N GLN A 149 -12.35 4.50 -15.41
CA GLN A 149 -12.83 3.23 -14.89
C GLN A 149 -12.32 3.05 -13.46
N VAL A 150 -13.18 2.55 -12.59
CA VAL A 150 -12.83 2.22 -11.21
C VAL A 150 -12.97 0.72 -11.04
N GLU A 151 -11.95 0.10 -10.46
CA GLU A 151 -11.91 -1.35 -10.20
C GLU A 151 -13.01 -1.78 -9.21
N ASP A 152 -13.19 -1.04 -8.10
CA ASP A 152 -14.25 -1.29 -7.11
C ASP A 152 -15.30 -0.16 -7.08
N GLN A 153 -16.27 -0.25 -8.02
CA GLN A 153 -17.34 0.75 -8.16
C GLN A 153 -18.31 0.77 -6.97
N ASN A 154 -18.35 -0.28 -6.16
CA ASN A 154 -19.23 -0.36 -5.01
C ASN A 154 -18.77 0.57 -3.88
N ILE A 155 -17.45 0.72 -3.74
CA ILE A 155 -16.82 1.53 -2.68
C ILE A 155 -16.43 2.90 -3.22
N ILE A 156 -15.92 2.96 -4.45
CA ILE A 156 -15.34 4.17 -5.03
C ILE A 156 -16.08 4.51 -6.32
N CYS A 157 -16.66 5.70 -6.38
CA CYS A 157 -17.44 6.14 -7.53
C CYS A 157 -16.96 7.52 -8.00
N VAL A 158 -16.78 7.65 -9.32
CA VAL A 158 -16.49 8.94 -9.96
C VAL A 158 -17.79 9.48 -10.55
N THR A 159 -18.24 10.64 -10.06
CA THR A 159 -19.61 11.12 -10.32
C THR A 159 -19.71 12.31 -11.26
N LYS A 160 -18.68 13.17 -11.31
CA LYS A 160 -18.63 14.33 -12.21
C LYS A 160 -17.23 14.43 -12.78
N ILE A 161 -17.11 14.60 -14.10
CA ILE A 161 -15.86 14.91 -14.78
C ILE A 161 -16.02 16.31 -15.39
N ASP A 162 -15.21 17.25 -14.92
CA ASP A 162 -15.19 18.61 -15.43
C ASP A 162 -14.47 18.66 -16.78
N LYS A 163 -14.79 19.68 -17.58
CA LYS A 163 -14.17 19.93 -18.90
C LYS A 163 -12.64 20.12 -18.84
N ASN A 164 -12.09 20.39 -17.64
CA ASN A 164 -10.67 20.59 -17.39
C ASN A 164 -9.95 19.31 -16.93
N GLY A 165 -10.65 18.18 -16.84
CA GLY A 165 -10.11 16.88 -16.40
C GLY A 165 -10.32 16.57 -14.92
N SER A 166 -10.68 17.56 -14.08
CA SER A 166 -11.01 17.35 -12.67
C SER A 166 -12.20 16.42 -12.52
N PHE A 167 -12.24 15.58 -11.49
CA PHE A 167 -13.38 14.74 -11.22
C PHE A 167 -13.76 14.66 -9.74
N LEU A 168 -15.06 14.48 -9.45
CA LEU A 168 -15.55 14.28 -8.10
C LEU A 168 -15.52 12.79 -7.75
N LEU A 169 -14.69 12.44 -6.78
CA LEU A 169 -14.57 11.11 -6.20
C LEU A 169 -15.47 10.99 -4.98
N ASN A 170 -16.34 9.99 -4.97
CA ASN A 170 -17.16 9.62 -3.84
C ASN A 170 -16.69 8.27 -3.30
N VAL A 171 -16.47 8.19 -1.99
CA VAL A 171 -16.02 6.96 -1.33
C VAL A 171 -16.98 6.60 -0.20
N ASP A 172 -17.56 5.41 -0.28
CA ASP A 172 -18.42 4.84 0.74
C ASP A 172 -17.58 4.00 1.72
N THR A 173 -17.42 4.52 2.93
CA THR A 173 -16.60 3.88 3.98
C THR A 173 -17.37 2.87 4.82
N ASN A 174 -18.66 2.65 4.57
CA ASN A 174 -19.42 1.63 5.30
C ASN A 174 -19.29 0.24 4.67
N LYS A 175 -18.92 0.18 3.40
CA LYS A 175 -18.68 -1.08 2.68
C LYS A 175 -17.27 -1.64 2.88
N VAL A 176 -16.41 -0.91 3.58
CA VAL A 176 -15.08 -1.37 3.97
C VAL A 176 -15.16 -1.95 5.38
N GLU A 177 -14.62 -3.14 5.56
CA GLU A 177 -14.58 -3.82 6.86
C GLU A 177 -13.81 -2.99 7.90
N ILE A 178 -14.26 -3.02 9.15
CA ILE A 178 -13.63 -2.28 10.23
C ILE A 178 -12.27 -2.91 10.58
N GLY A 179 -11.26 -2.08 10.79
CA GLY A 179 -9.90 -2.49 11.08
C GLY A 179 -9.10 -2.92 9.86
N SER A 180 -9.59 -2.70 8.63
CA SER A 180 -8.91 -3.10 7.40
C SER A 180 -8.61 -1.94 6.45
N LEU A 181 -7.86 -2.25 5.40
CA LEU A 181 -7.55 -1.38 4.29
C LEU A 181 -8.11 -1.96 2.99
N LYS A 182 -8.71 -1.10 2.18
CA LYS A 182 -9.11 -1.41 0.80
C LYS A 182 -8.29 -0.56 -0.15
N TYR A 183 -7.60 -1.22 -1.07
CA TYR A 183 -6.93 -0.58 -2.20
C TYR A 183 -7.77 -0.73 -3.46
N SER A 184 -7.78 0.31 -4.30
CA SER A 184 -8.39 0.30 -5.62
C SER A 184 -7.66 1.32 -6.48
N GLU A 185 -7.71 1.14 -7.79
CA GLU A 185 -7.18 2.11 -8.74
C GLU A 185 -8.30 2.74 -9.57
N ILE A 186 -8.06 3.99 -9.96
CA ILE A 186 -8.82 4.66 -10.98
C ILE A 186 -7.96 4.66 -12.24
N GLU A 187 -8.45 3.98 -13.27
CA GLU A 187 -7.82 3.91 -14.58
C GLU A 187 -8.26 5.08 -15.44
N VAL A 188 -7.31 5.81 -15.98
CA VAL A 188 -7.54 6.87 -16.95
C VAL A 188 -7.23 6.32 -18.32
N ILE A 189 -8.27 6.09 -19.13
CA ILE A 189 -8.17 5.39 -20.42
C ILE A 189 -8.42 6.39 -21.54
N ASP A 190 -7.57 6.37 -22.56
CA ASP A 190 -7.90 6.95 -23.86
C ASP A 190 -8.33 5.83 -24.83
N PRO A 191 -9.46 5.98 -25.55
CA PRO A 191 -9.97 4.95 -26.47
C PRO A 191 -9.00 4.51 -27.58
N ALA A 192 -8.06 5.37 -27.99
CA ALA A 192 -7.09 5.08 -29.04
C ALA A 192 -5.78 4.48 -28.50
N ILE A 193 -5.44 4.75 -27.24
CA ILE A 193 -4.14 4.36 -26.62
C ILE A 193 -4.29 3.21 -25.62
N GLY A 194 -5.44 3.13 -24.94
CA GLY A 194 -5.62 2.32 -23.75
C GLY A 194 -5.33 3.12 -22.46
N CYS A 195 -4.98 2.41 -21.38
CA CYS A 195 -4.76 3.03 -20.08
C CYS A 195 -3.54 3.96 -20.09
N ILE A 196 -3.73 5.24 -19.76
CA ILE A 196 -2.66 6.24 -19.69
C ILE A 196 -2.01 6.23 -18.32
N CYS A 197 -2.81 6.15 -17.27
CA CYS A 197 -2.32 6.13 -15.91
C CYS A 197 -3.33 5.54 -14.93
N TYR A 198 -2.77 5.11 -13.79
CA TYR A 198 -3.51 4.65 -12.63
C TYR A 198 -3.40 5.71 -11.53
N ILE A 199 -4.53 5.99 -10.88
CA ILE A 199 -4.55 6.80 -9.67
C ILE A 199 -4.87 5.87 -8.50
N PRO A 200 -3.89 5.58 -7.63
CA PRO A 200 -4.11 4.70 -6.51
C PRO A 200 -5.00 5.40 -5.48
N VAL A 201 -6.06 4.71 -5.09
CA VAL A 201 -6.99 5.10 -4.03
C VAL A 201 -6.92 4.07 -2.91
N THR A 202 -6.66 4.54 -1.70
CA THR A 202 -6.54 3.68 -0.52
C THR A 202 -7.53 4.16 0.53
N VAL A 203 -8.37 3.27 1.02
CA VAL A 203 -9.37 3.56 2.04
C VAL A 203 -9.04 2.74 3.27
N ILE A 204 -8.85 3.41 4.41
CA ILE A 204 -8.56 2.78 5.70
C ILE A 204 -9.71 3.08 6.65
N VAL A 205 -10.28 2.02 7.21
CA VAL A 205 -11.29 2.12 8.28
C VAL A 205 -10.67 1.51 9.53
N PRO A 206 -10.11 2.32 10.45
CA PRO A 206 -9.47 1.77 11.64
C PRO A 206 -10.51 1.21 12.62
N LEU A 207 -10.13 0.14 13.33
CA LEU A 207 -10.82 -0.31 14.53
C LEU A 207 -10.69 0.79 15.59
N LYS A 208 -11.73 0.98 16.39
CA LYS A 208 -11.73 1.93 17.50
C LYS A 208 -11.92 1.18 18.81
N PRO A 209 -10.83 0.63 19.36
CA PRO A 209 -10.87 -0.02 20.65
C PRO A 209 -11.35 0.95 21.74
N SER A 210 -12.00 0.41 22.77
CA SER A 210 -12.33 1.11 23.99
C SER A 210 -11.35 0.76 25.12
N LEU A 211 -11.45 1.47 26.24
CA LEU A 211 -10.69 1.14 27.45
C LEU A 211 -11.19 -0.12 28.15
N ASN A 212 -12.41 -0.58 27.86
CA ASN A 212 -12.98 -1.77 28.48
C ASN A 212 -12.59 -3.03 27.68
N PRO A 213 -11.67 -3.87 28.18
CA PRO A 213 -11.08 -4.98 27.41
C PRO A 213 -12.09 -6.02 26.90
N HIS A 214 -13.28 -6.11 27.51
CA HIS A 214 -14.30 -7.09 27.16
C HIS A 214 -15.27 -6.62 26.05
N GLU A 215 -15.16 -5.38 25.57
CA GLU A 215 -16.02 -4.92 24.49
C GLU A 215 -15.63 -5.55 23.15
N CYS A 216 -16.63 -5.92 22.33
CA CYS A 216 -16.39 -6.53 21.03
C CYS A 216 -15.56 -5.64 20.08
N CYS A 217 -15.54 -4.32 20.29
CA CYS A 217 -14.71 -3.38 19.53
C CYS A 217 -13.19 -3.56 19.78
N ASN A 218 -12.83 -4.31 20.82
CA ASN A 218 -11.46 -4.66 21.17
C ASN A 218 -11.05 -6.02 20.61
N GLN A 219 -11.95 -6.73 19.94
CA GLN A 219 -11.68 -8.05 19.40
C GLN A 219 -11.76 -8.07 17.88
N LYS A 220 -10.89 -8.83 17.24
CA LYS A 220 -10.94 -9.08 15.80
C LYS A 220 -10.47 -10.49 15.48
N GLU A 221 -11.33 -11.25 14.81
CA GLU A 221 -10.94 -12.53 14.23
C GLU A 221 -10.18 -12.29 12.92
N ILE A 222 -9.10 -13.05 12.73
CA ILE A 222 -8.29 -13.01 11.52
C ILE A 222 -8.01 -14.42 11.02
N ILE A 223 -7.85 -14.53 9.70
CA ILE A 223 -7.40 -15.75 9.03
C ILE A 223 -6.03 -15.45 8.44
N LEU A 224 -5.04 -16.25 8.80
CA LEU A 224 -3.68 -16.09 8.31
C LEU A 224 -3.34 -17.14 7.26
N ASN A 225 -2.68 -16.66 6.21
CA ASN A 225 -2.03 -17.49 5.20
C ASN A 225 -0.60 -16.95 5.02
N TYR A 226 0.36 -17.85 4.76
CA TYR A 226 1.72 -17.50 4.39
C TYR A 226 1.80 -16.51 3.23
N GLU A 227 0.88 -16.62 2.27
CA GLU A 227 0.91 -15.82 1.04
C GLU A 227 0.40 -14.39 1.22
N ASN A 228 -0.47 -14.16 2.20
CA ASN A 228 -1.13 -12.88 2.39
C ASN A 228 -1.04 -12.44 3.85
N PRO A 229 -0.20 -11.43 4.16
CA PRO A 229 -0.13 -10.88 5.51
C PRO A 229 -1.43 -10.18 5.90
N CYS A 230 -1.76 -10.24 7.18
CA CYS A 230 -2.91 -9.52 7.71
C CYS A 230 -2.47 -8.14 8.17
N HIS A 231 -3.07 -7.10 7.60
CA HIS A 231 -2.89 -5.70 8.00
C HIS A 231 -4.08 -5.23 8.83
N ILE A 232 -3.83 -4.79 10.05
CA ILE A 232 -4.86 -4.32 10.97
C ILE A 232 -4.57 -2.88 11.36
N PHE A 233 -5.57 -2.04 11.15
CA PHE A 233 -5.49 -0.62 11.49
C PHE A 233 -6.30 -0.34 12.75
N ILE A 234 -5.69 0.27 13.75
CA ILE A 234 -6.36 0.66 15.00
C ILE A 234 -6.17 2.14 15.28
N ASP A 235 -7.17 2.77 15.86
CA ASP A 235 -7.17 4.15 16.37
C ASP A 235 -7.23 4.10 17.91
N PRO A 236 -6.07 4.20 18.60
CA PRO A 236 -5.99 4.09 20.06
C PRO A 236 -6.89 5.10 20.79
N PRO A 237 -7.50 4.72 21.94
CA PRO A 237 -8.25 5.65 22.78
C PRO A 237 -7.42 6.87 23.19
N GLN A 238 -8.04 8.06 23.23
CA GLN A 238 -7.31 9.29 23.58
C GLN A 238 -6.79 9.33 25.03
N LYS A 239 -7.49 8.63 25.93
CA LYS A 239 -7.16 8.54 27.36
C LYS A 239 -6.25 7.35 27.70
N SER A 240 -5.80 6.58 26.70
CA SER A 240 -4.95 5.43 26.98
C SER A 240 -3.56 5.85 27.43
N GLU A 241 -2.93 5.02 28.25
CA GLU A 241 -1.49 5.05 28.49
C GLU A 241 -0.70 5.05 27.19
N LYS A 242 0.60 5.34 27.31
CA LYS A 242 1.56 5.22 26.20
C LYS A 242 1.85 3.76 25.82
N LYS A 243 1.06 2.79 26.29
CA LYS A 243 1.19 1.37 26.00
C LYS A 243 -0.17 0.70 25.85
N TYR A 244 -0.20 -0.37 25.05
CA TYR A 244 -1.34 -1.26 24.93
C TYR A 244 -0.84 -2.67 24.70
N GLU A 245 -1.67 -3.65 25.03
CA GLU A 245 -1.38 -5.06 24.87
C GLU A 245 -2.22 -5.67 23.76
N ILE A 246 -1.61 -6.56 22.99
CA ILE A 246 -2.28 -7.43 22.02
C ILE A 246 -2.17 -8.85 22.53
N LYS A 247 -3.33 -9.45 22.74
CA LYS A 247 -3.47 -10.87 23.02
C LYS A 247 -3.86 -11.61 21.74
N ILE A 248 -3.14 -12.68 21.41
CA ILE A 248 -3.35 -13.47 20.19
C ILE A 248 -3.61 -14.91 20.59
N THR A 249 -4.84 -15.34 20.35
CA THR A 249 -5.31 -16.68 20.74
C THR A 249 -5.58 -17.50 19.47
N PRO A 250 -4.89 -18.64 19.25
CA PRO A 250 -5.26 -19.54 18.18
C PRO A 250 -6.64 -20.14 18.46
N LEU A 251 -7.55 -20.10 17.48
CA LEU A 251 -8.88 -20.69 17.61
C LEU A 251 -8.87 -22.20 17.31
N GLU A 252 -7.80 -22.69 16.69
CA GLU A 252 -7.56 -24.10 16.38
C GLU A 252 -6.27 -24.54 17.07
N THR A 253 -6.33 -25.59 17.89
CA THR A 253 -5.30 -25.91 18.91
C THR A 253 -4.22 -26.90 18.47
N ASP A 254 -4.31 -27.46 17.27
CA ASP A 254 -3.65 -28.74 17.00
C ASP A 254 -2.28 -28.62 16.33
N MET A 255 -1.87 -27.42 15.88
CA MET A 255 -0.63 -27.25 15.12
C MET A 255 0.16 -26.01 15.52
N MET A 256 1.49 -26.18 15.63
CA MET A 256 2.43 -25.10 15.88
C MET A 256 2.50 -24.15 14.69
N THR A 257 2.33 -22.86 14.96
CA THR A 257 2.39 -21.82 13.92
C THR A 257 3.39 -20.75 14.22
N SER A 258 4.27 -20.49 13.25
CA SER A 258 5.23 -19.42 13.40
C SER A 258 4.71 -18.11 12.81
N LEU A 259 4.58 -17.10 13.68
CA LEU A 259 4.13 -15.76 13.31
C LEU A 259 5.26 -14.76 13.42
N PHE A 260 5.22 -13.73 12.58
CA PHE A 260 6.05 -12.56 12.65
C PHE A 260 5.15 -11.33 12.74
N ILE A 261 5.32 -10.52 13.78
CA ILE A 261 4.48 -9.33 14.01
C ILE A 261 5.34 -8.10 13.84
N GLN A 262 4.85 -7.19 13.00
CA GLN A 262 5.42 -5.86 12.80
C GLN A 262 4.40 -4.82 13.28
N HIS A 263 4.81 -3.99 14.22
CA HIS A 263 4.01 -2.85 14.70
C HIS A 263 4.60 -1.54 14.20
N SER A 264 3.74 -0.72 13.59
CA SER A 264 4.13 0.59 13.07
C SER A 264 3.02 1.62 13.25
N PHE A 265 3.37 2.90 13.26
CA PHE A 265 2.40 3.99 13.18
C PHE A 265 3.02 5.21 12.51
N ASN A 266 2.14 6.08 12.01
CA ASN A 266 2.56 7.29 11.32
C ASN A 266 2.83 8.43 12.31
N LYS A 267 3.98 9.11 12.23
CA LYS A 267 4.30 10.23 13.14
C LYS A 267 3.50 11.51 12.88
N LYS A 268 3.00 11.74 11.66
CA LYS A 268 2.36 13.01 11.31
C LYS A 268 0.86 12.97 11.61
N LYS A 269 0.42 13.80 12.57
CA LYS A 269 -0.97 14.03 13.06
C LYS A 269 -1.97 14.59 12.03
N ARG A 270 -1.73 14.43 10.73
CA ARG A 270 -2.64 14.99 9.72
C ARG A 270 -3.21 13.86 8.92
N VAL A 271 -4.55 13.82 8.88
CA VAL A 271 -5.36 13.41 7.73
C VAL A 271 -4.44 13.33 6.52
N ILE A 272 -4.28 12.13 5.92
CA ILE A 272 -3.38 11.91 4.78
C ILE A 272 -3.92 12.71 3.57
N ILE A 273 -3.66 14.01 3.61
CA ILE A 273 -3.51 14.90 2.48
C ILE A 273 -2.07 14.66 2.08
N VAL A 274 -1.84 13.88 1.03
CA VAL A 274 -0.51 13.77 0.45
C VAL A 274 -0.18 15.10 -0.24
N LYS A 275 0.23 16.11 0.55
CA LYS A 275 1.40 16.91 0.17
C LYS A 275 2.60 16.13 0.69
N GLY A 276 3.59 15.98 -0.18
CA GLY A 276 4.63 14.96 -0.12
C GLY A 276 5.27 14.76 1.24
N SER A 277 5.77 13.53 1.42
CA SER A 277 6.36 12.92 2.61
C SER A 277 5.38 12.14 3.49
N SER A 278 5.21 10.84 3.18
CA SER A 278 5.10 9.81 4.23
C SER A 278 6.45 9.68 4.93
N GLU A 279 6.93 10.78 5.50
CA GLU A 279 8.14 10.78 6.31
C GLU A 279 7.73 10.31 7.70
N ILE A 280 8.26 9.12 8.00
CA ILE A 280 8.38 8.49 9.30
C ILE A 280 7.18 7.62 9.67
N VAL A 281 7.19 6.42 9.08
CA VAL A 281 6.74 5.20 9.75
C VAL A 281 7.87 4.81 10.70
N GLU A 282 7.65 4.89 12.02
CA GLU A 282 8.54 4.23 12.96
C GLU A 282 8.07 2.78 13.09
N VAL A 283 8.94 1.84 12.73
CA VAL A 283 8.74 0.42 13.08
C VAL A 283 9.29 0.24 14.49
N PHE A 284 8.41 -0.09 15.43
CA PHE A 284 8.80 -0.16 16.85
C PHE A 284 9.36 -1.52 17.22
N GLN A 285 8.74 -2.59 16.73
CA GLN A 285 9.08 -3.94 17.14
C GLN A 285 8.80 -4.92 16.01
N ASN A 286 9.76 -5.84 15.83
CA ASN A 286 9.68 -7.01 14.97
C ASN A 286 9.92 -8.22 15.86
N LYS A 287 8.93 -9.10 15.99
CA LYS A 287 9.05 -10.28 16.87
C LYS A 287 8.56 -11.53 16.15
N THR A 288 9.26 -12.65 16.38
CA THR A 288 8.90 -13.97 15.86
C THR A 288 8.37 -14.83 17.00
N TYR A 289 7.23 -15.46 16.79
CA TYR A 289 6.59 -16.37 17.73
C TYR A 289 6.47 -17.76 17.14
N PHE A 290 6.37 -18.75 18.03
CA PHE A 290 5.97 -20.12 17.71
C PHE A 290 4.78 -20.44 18.60
N LEU A 291 3.58 -20.37 18.03
CA LEU A 291 2.32 -20.43 18.73
C LEU A 291 1.78 -21.84 18.76
N LYS A 292 1.67 -22.39 19.97
CA LYS A 292 0.73 -23.46 20.34
C LYS A 292 -0.40 -22.95 21.25
N TYR A 293 -0.10 -21.88 21.97
CA TYR A 293 -0.92 -21.30 23.02
C TYR A 293 -1.02 -19.81 22.79
N GLU A 294 -1.81 -19.15 23.62
CA GLU A 294 -1.99 -17.71 23.63
C GLU A 294 -0.67 -16.96 23.88
N ILE A 295 -0.50 -15.81 23.21
CA ILE A 295 0.57 -14.84 23.50
C ILE A 295 -0.01 -13.49 23.84
N GLU A 296 0.70 -12.78 24.71
CA GLU A 296 0.40 -11.43 25.15
C GLU A 296 1.62 -10.55 24.87
N GLU A 297 1.41 -9.45 24.16
CA GLU A 297 2.49 -8.60 23.69
C GLU A 297 2.18 -7.12 23.85
N THR A 298 3.12 -6.39 24.44
CA THR A 298 2.95 -4.97 24.77
C THR A 298 3.64 -4.05 23.77
N PHE A 299 2.86 -3.14 23.19
CA PHE A 299 3.31 -2.15 22.22
C PHE A 299 3.17 -0.74 22.78
N GLN A 300 3.93 0.21 22.21
CA GLN A 300 3.79 1.62 22.56
C GLN A 300 2.55 2.20 21.87
N ALA A 301 1.65 2.82 22.63
CA ALA A 301 0.50 3.57 22.10
C ALA A 301 0.89 5.04 21.87
N LYS A 302 0.55 5.60 20.70
CA LYS A 302 0.59 7.05 20.47
C LYS A 302 -0.84 7.54 20.19
N PRO A 303 -1.53 8.11 21.19
CA PRO A 303 -2.87 8.64 21.01
C PRO A 303 -2.91 9.65 19.86
N LYS A 304 -4.00 9.62 19.07
CA LYS A 304 -4.25 10.45 17.86
C LYS A 304 -3.48 10.03 16.59
N ASN A 305 -2.73 8.93 16.62
CA ASN A 305 -2.15 8.34 15.43
C ASN A 305 -2.83 7.00 15.13
N ILE A 306 -2.98 6.66 13.84
CA ILE A 306 -3.40 5.33 13.45
C ILE A 306 -2.20 4.40 13.50
N HIS A 307 -2.43 3.26 14.14
CA HIS A 307 -1.46 2.18 14.29
C HIS A 307 -1.78 1.10 13.27
N GLU A 308 -0.75 0.60 12.60
CA GLU A 308 -0.80 -0.53 11.70
C GLU A 308 -0.06 -1.70 12.35
N ILE A 309 -0.75 -2.83 12.48
CA ILE A 309 -0.21 -4.09 12.97
C ILE A 309 -0.27 -5.06 11.80
N CYS A 310 0.91 -5.46 11.32
CA CYS A 310 1.04 -6.44 10.26
C CYS A 310 1.43 -7.77 10.88
N ILE A 311 0.64 -8.81 10.64
CA ILE A 311 0.89 -10.16 11.11
C ILE A 311 1.17 -11.05 9.91
N TYR A 312 2.37 -11.61 9.88
CA TYR A 312 2.85 -12.50 8.84
C TYR A 312 2.90 -13.92 9.38
N GLN A 313 2.43 -14.88 8.60
CA GLN A 313 2.68 -16.29 8.87
C GLN A 313 3.96 -16.73 8.15
N ARG A 314 4.82 -17.51 8.79
CA ARG A 314 6.05 -18.03 8.16
C ARG A 314 5.76 -19.29 7.35
N LYS A 315 6.49 -19.45 6.24
CA LYS A 315 6.46 -20.64 5.39
C LYS A 315 6.73 -21.88 6.22
N GLY A 316 5.91 -22.91 6.05
CA GLY A 316 5.96 -24.15 6.83
C GLY A 316 4.96 -24.21 7.98
N SER A 317 4.21 -23.14 8.25
CA SER A 317 3.04 -23.18 9.13
C SER A 317 1.77 -23.61 8.36
N PRO A 318 0.74 -24.14 9.03
CA PRO A 318 -0.50 -24.57 8.38
C PRO A 318 -1.28 -23.40 7.79
N ALA A 319 -1.75 -23.51 6.56
CA ALA A 319 -2.51 -22.44 5.91
C ALA A 319 -3.92 -22.27 6.50
N ASN A 320 -4.47 -21.06 6.38
CA ASN A 320 -5.85 -20.70 6.72
C ASN A 320 -6.21 -20.86 8.20
N GLN A 321 -5.25 -20.70 9.10
CA GLN A 321 -5.50 -20.76 10.52
C GLN A 321 -6.20 -19.49 11.03
N LYS A 322 -7.12 -19.70 11.96
CA LYS A 322 -7.90 -18.64 12.59
C LYS A 322 -7.30 -18.23 13.93
N PHE A 323 -7.20 -16.92 14.13
CA PHE A 323 -6.74 -16.33 15.38
C PHE A 323 -7.73 -15.27 15.85
N LEU A 324 -7.94 -15.21 17.16
CA LEU A 324 -8.62 -14.11 17.80
C LEU A 324 -7.57 -13.13 18.32
N LEU A 325 -7.70 -11.88 17.93
CA LEU A 325 -6.92 -10.77 18.47
C LEU A 325 -7.77 -10.01 19.47
N GLN A 326 -7.20 -9.72 20.62
CA GLN A 326 -7.80 -8.84 21.62
C GLN A 326 -6.83 -7.70 21.96
N PHE A 327 -7.35 -6.48 21.95
CA PHE A 327 -6.61 -5.25 22.23
C PHE A 327 -6.96 -4.72 23.61
N ASN A 328 -6.00 -4.73 24.53
CA ASN A 328 -6.17 -4.20 25.87
C ASN A 328 -5.45 -2.85 25.98
N PHE A 329 -6.21 -1.79 26.22
CA PHE A 329 -5.66 -0.45 26.48
C PHE A 329 -5.77 -0.12 27.96
N PHE A 330 -4.66 0.33 28.53
CA PHE A 330 -4.61 0.77 29.92
C PHE A 330 -4.98 2.26 29.99
N GLU A 331 -5.71 2.68 31.03
CA GLU A 331 -6.05 4.09 31.24
C GLU A 331 -4.86 4.83 31.86
N MET A 332 -4.61 6.07 31.45
CA MET A 332 -3.59 6.88 32.13
C MET A 332 -4.04 7.14 33.57
N GLU A 333 -3.23 6.72 34.55
CA GLU A 333 -3.34 7.28 35.90
C GLU A 333 -3.17 8.80 35.79
N GLU A 334 -4.22 9.55 36.11
CA GLU A 334 -4.07 10.95 36.45
C GLU A 334 -3.15 11.00 37.67
N SER A 335 -1.89 11.39 37.45
CA SER A 335 -0.95 11.62 38.54
C SER A 335 -1.63 12.48 39.61
N ASN A 336 -1.83 11.90 40.79
CA ASN A 336 -2.25 12.57 42.01
C ASN A 336 -1.56 13.94 42.13
N LYS A 337 -2.26 15.00 41.74
CA LYS A 337 -1.83 16.40 41.97
C LYS A 337 -2.35 16.97 43.29
N GLU A 338 -2.95 16.14 44.15
CA GLU A 338 -3.55 16.55 45.42
C GLU A 338 -2.88 15.98 46.68
N LEU A 339 -1.55 15.81 46.70
CA LEU A 339 -0.83 15.46 47.94
C LEU A 339 0.44 16.28 48.22
N LEU A 340 0.49 17.52 47.73
CA LEU A 340 1.51 18.51 48.13
C LEU A 340 0.88 19.88 48.43
N PHE A 341 -0.20 19.91 49.20
CA PHE A 341 -0.60 21.07 50.01
C PHE A 341 -1.37 20.55 51.22
N ASN A 342 -0.64 20.22 52.28
CA ASN A 342 -1.06 20.36 53.67
C ASN A 342 0.19 20.53 54.54
#